data_AF-A0A2G5P413-F1
#
_entry.id   AF-A0A2G5P413-F1
#
_cell.length_a   1.000
_cell.length_b   1.000
_cell.length_c   1.000
_cell.angle_alpha   90.00
_cell.angle_beta   90.00
_cell.angle_gamma   90.00
#
_symmetry.space_group_name_H-M   'P 1'
#
loop_
_entity.id
_entity.type
_entity.pdbx_description
1 polymer ?
#
loop_
_entity_poly.entity_id
_entity_poly.type
_entity_poly.pdbx_seq_one_letter_code
_entity_poly.pdbx_strand_id
1 'polypeptide(L)' 'PLTDDEKTKLRRAKVKMSDLHHFSKDQIAEKLDVSIDRANMLKGLVDFQSVPSIGVKLAEKLVTKLNIYSLEDIKE' A
#
# COMPACT_ATOMS: atom_id res chain seq x y z
N PRO A 1 10.33 0.93 3.32
CA PRO A 1 9.98 0.88 4.75
C PRO A 1 8.66 1.63 4.98
N LEU A 2 7.66 0.93 5.51
CA LEU A 2 6.48 1.61 6.07
C LEU A 2 6.94 2.56 7.17
N THR A 3 6.57 3.83 7.02
CA THR A 3 6.89 4.85 8.03
C THR A 3 6.10 4.59 9.30
N ASP A 4 6.66 4.97 10.45
CA ASP A 4 5.99 4.78 11.74
C ASP A 4 4.66 5.55 11.81
N ASP A 5 4.52 6.64 11.05
CA ASP A 5 3.26 7.33 10.81
C ASP A 5 2.19 6.43 10.16
N GLU A 6 2.55 5.68 9.11
CA GLU A 6 1.62 4.79 8.42
C GLU A 6 1.20 3.62 9.32
N LYS A 7 2.14 3.05 10.08
CA LYS A 7 1.82 2.02 11.09
C LYS A 7 0.87 2.56 12.16
N THR A 8 1.09 3.80 12.62
CA THR A 8 0.25 4.43 13.64
C THR A 8 -1.15 4.72 13.09
N LYS A 9 -1.25 5.21 11.85
CA LYS A 9 -2.52 5.45 11.16
C LYS A 9 -3.33 4.17 10.98
N LEU A 10 -2.70 3.07 10.60
CA LEU A 10 -3.37 1.76 10.50
C LEU A 10 -3.88 1.26 11.85
N ARG A 11 -3.06 1.42 12.88
CA ARG A 11 -3.45 1.05 14.24
C ARG A 11 -4.64 1.89 14.74
N ARG A 12 -4.68 3.19 14.42
CA ARG A 12 -5.80 4.09 14.73
C ARG A 12 -7.06 3.72 13.95
N ALA A 13 -6.93 3.38 12.67
CA ALA A 13 -8.03 2.96 11.82
C ALA A 13 -8.55 1.55 12.15
N LYS A 14 -7.84 0.79 13.02
CA LYS A 14 -8.09 -0.64 13.32
C LYS A 14 -8.11 -1.52 12.06
N VAL A 15 -7.37 -1.12 11.03
CA VAL A 15 -7.26 -1.85 9.76
C VAL A 15 -5.89 -2.52 9.71
N LYS A 16 -5.84 -3.81 9.38
CA LYS A 16 -4.56 -4.49 9.14
C LYS A 16 -4.08 -4.18 7.72
N MET A 17 -2.77 -4.28 7.50
CA MET A 17 -2.22 -4.07 6.17
C MET A 17 -2.85 -5.02 5.14
N SER A 18 -3.03 -6.30 5.48
CA SER A 18 -3.70 -7.30 4.64
C SER A 18 -5.15 -6.95 4.28
N ASP A 19 -5.83 -6.16 5.12
CA ASP A 19 -7.21 -5.74 4.86
C ASP A 19 -7.26 -4.60 3.83
N LEU A 20 -6.19 -3.78 3.70
CA LEU A 20 -6.12 -2.67 2.73
C LEU A 20 -6.32 -3.11 1.29
N HIS A 21 -5.97 -4.35 0.94
CA HIS A 21 -6.21 -4.90 -0.39
C HIS A 21 -7.71 -4.86 -0.76
N HIS A 22 -8.62 -5.03 0.23
CA HIS A 22 -10.07 -4.96 0.03
C HIS A 22 -10.62 -3.53 -0.04
N PHE A 23 -9.84 -2.51 0.34
CA PHE A 23 -10.27 -1.12 0.32
C PHE A 23 -9.79 -0.42 -0.96
N SER A 24 -10.58 0.54 -1.46
CA SER A 24 -10.15 1.40 -2.56
C SER A 24 -9.17 2.47 -2.08
N LYS A 25 -8.37 3.06 -2.97
CA LYS A 25 -7.44 4.16 -2.64
C LYS A 25 -8.16 5.33 -1.95
N ASP A 26 -9.38 5.66 -2.37
CA ASP A 26 -10.17 6.73 -1.74
C ASP A 26 -10.57 6.36 -0.31
N GLN A 27 -10.99 5.12 -0.07
CA GLN A 27 -11.31 4.63 1.28
C GLN A 27 -10.09 4.57 2.19
N ILE A 28 -8.93 4.20 1.64
CA ILE A 28 -7.65 4.18 2.36
C ILE A 28 -7.24 5.62 2.72
N ALA A 29 -7.36 6.56 1.77
CA ALA A 29 -7.09 7.97 1.98
C ALA A 29 -7.96 8.55 3.10
N GLU A 30 -9.27 8.27 3.06
CA GLU A 30 -10.22 8.73 4.07
C GLU A 30 -9.99 8.08 5.44
N LYS A 31 -9.72 6.76 5.49
CA LYS A 31 -9.50 6.03 6.77
C LYS A 31 -8.19 6.36 7.46
N LEU A 32 -7.11 6.52 6.70
CA LEU A 32 -5.79 6.82 7.25
C LEU A 32 -5.50 8.32 7.32
N ASP A 33 -6.39 9.16 6.79
CA ASP A 33 -6.18 10.60 6.67
C ASP A 33 -4.82 10.88 5.98
N VAL A 34 -4.68 10.33 4.77
CA VAL A 34 -3.48 10.44 3.92
C VAL A 34 -3.87 10.93 2.54
N SER A 35 -2.93 11.57 1.83
CA SER A 35 -3.12 11.94 0.44
C SER A 35 -3.44 10.73 -0.44
N ILE A 36 -4.20 10.93 -1.51
CA ILE A 36 -4.54 9.89 -2.50
C ILE A 36 -3.28 9.19 -3.03
N ASP A 37 -2.19 9.92 -3.30
CA ASP A 37 -0.92 9.32 -3.71
C ASP A 37 -0.36 8.34 -2.68
N ARG A 38 -0.47 8.65 -1.39
CA ARG A 38 -0.04 7.75 -0.31
C ARG A 38 -0.97 6.58 -0.11
N ALA A 39 -2.27 6.78 -0.28
CA ALA A 39 -3.20 5.67 -0.29
C ALA A 39 -2.94 4.71 -1.46
N ASN A 40 -2.60 5.25 -2.64
CA ASN A 40 -2.24 4.46 -3.81
C ASN A 40 -0.94 3.67 -3.58
N MET A 41 0.05 4.32 -2.97
CA MET A 41 1.29 3.70 -2.52
C MET A 41 1.04 2.53 -1.56
N LEU A 42 0.24 2.74 -0.51
CA LEU A 42 -0.08 1.69 0.46
C LEU A 42 -0.82 0.53 -0.20
N LYS A 43 -1.81 0.82 -1.05
CA LYS A 43 -2.57 -0.21 -1.77
C LYS A 43 -1.67 -1.06 -2.64
N GLY A 44 -0.81 -0.43 -3.46
CA GLY A 44 0.15 -1.16 -4.28
C GLY A 44 1.10 -2.01 -3.44
N LEU A 45 1.58 -1.48 -2.33
CA LEU A 45 2.46 -2.23 -1.42
C LEU A 45 1.78 -3.51 -0.92
N VAL A 46 0.50 -3.45 -0.56
CA VAL A 46 -0.28 -4.61 -0.11
C VAL A 46 -0.57 -5.56 -1.27
N ASP A 47 -0.96 -5.05 -2.43
CA ASP A 47 -1.24 -5.85 -3.62
C ASP A 47 0.01 -6.59 -4.09
N PHE A 48 1.18 -5.95 -4.06
CA PHE A 48 2.45 -6.60 -4.33
C PHE A 48 2.79 -7.65 -3.27
N GLN A 49 2.65 -7.34 -1.98
CA GLN A 49 2.88 -8.31 -0.91
C GLN A 49 1.89 -9.48 -0.91
N SER A 50 0.73 -9.34 -1.56
CA SER A 50 -0.23 -10.44 -1.74
C SER A 50 0.31 -11.54 -2.66
N VAL A 51 1.26 -11.19 -3.53
CA VAL A 51 1.92 -12.14 -4.43
C VAL A 51 2.96 -12.93 -3.64
N PRO A 52 2.87 -14.27 -3.57
CA PRO A 52 3.77 -15.10 -2.76
C PRO A 52 5.26 -14.91 -3.09
N SER A 53 5.56 -14.54 -4.33
CA SER A 53 6.91 -14.32 -4.84
C SER A 53 7.47 -12.91 -4.55
N ILE A 54 6.63 -11.97 -4.10
CA ILE A 54 7.01 -10.58 -3.86
C ILE A 54 7.04 -10.31 -2.36
N GLY A 55 8.24 -10.33 -1.78
CA GLY A 55 8.44 -9.97 -0.38
C GLY A 55 8.37 -8.46 -0.14
N VAL A 56 8.28 -8.08 1.15
CA VAL A 56 8.21 -6.68 1.62
C VAL A 56 9.26 -5.78 0.97
N LYS A 57 10.52 -6.22 0.89
CA LYS A 57 11.62 -5.43 0.31
C LYS A 57 11.44 -5.14 -1.19
N LEU A 58 10.82 -6.07 -1.92
CA LEU A 58 10.62 -5.93 -3.36
C LEU A 58 9.40 -5.06 -3.64
N ALA A 59 8.30 -5.30 -2.93
CA ALA A 59 7.13 -4.42 -2.93
C ALA A 59 7.53 -2.96 -2.62
N GLU A 60 8.33 -2.74 -1.58
CA GLU A 60 8.82 -1.40 -1.25
C GLU A 60 9.57 -0.76 -2.41
N LYS A 61 10.45 -1.49 -3.09
CA LYS A 61 11.20 -0.96 -4.24
C LYS A 61 10.29 -0.61 -5.41
N LEU A 62 9.29 -1.44 -5.73
CA LEU A 62 8.31 -1.16 -6.79
C LEU A 62 7.61 0.18 -6.52
N VAL A 63 7.17 0.36 -5.29
CA VAL A 63 6.34 1.50 -4.94
C VAL A 63 7.15 2.79 -4.69
N THR A 64 8.36 2.69 -4.11
CA THR A 64 9.23 3.86 -3.86
C THR A 64 10.14 4.25 -5.02
N LYS A 65 10.70 3.27 -5.75
CA LYS A 65 11.68 3.55 -6.81
C LYS A 65 11.08 3.59 -8.19
N LEU A 66 10.04 2.79 -8.44
CA LEU A 66 9.42 2.69 -9.76
C LEU A 66 8.09 3.45 -9.83
N ASN A 67 7.55 3.94 -8.70
CA ASN A 67 6.22 4.55 -8.60
C ASN A 67 5.13 3.67 -9.24
N ILE A 68 5.30 2.36 -9.15
CA ILE A 68 4.33 1.37 -9.62
C ILE A 68 3.44 1.05 -8.43
N TYR A 69 2.12 1.18 -8.63
CA TYR A 69 1.12 1.07 -7.56
C TYR A 69 0.11 -0.05 -7.81
N SER A 70 0.12 -0.67 -8.98
CA SER A 70 -0.67 -1.86 -9.29
C SER A 70 0.19 -2.90 -10.01
N LEU A 71 -0.17 -4.19 -9.89
CA LEU A 71 0.37 -5.24 -10.76
C LEU A 71 0.03 -5.00 -12.24
N GLU A 72 -1.04 -4.25 -12.51
CA GLU A 72 -1.44 -3.85 -13.85
C GLU A 72 -0.41 -2.94 -14.52
N ASP A 73 0.25 -2.06 -13.76
CA ASP A 73 1.31 -1.17 -14.25
C ASP A 73 2.57 -1.94 -14.69
N ILE A 74 2.72 -3.21 -14.28
CA ILE A 74 3.88 -4.06 -14.62
C ILE A 74 3.62 -4.88 -15.89
N LYS A 75 2.36 -4.97 -16.34
CA LYS A 75 1.96 -5.87 -17.44
C LYS A 75 2.18 -5.32 -18.85
N GLU A 76 2.67 -4.10 -18.98
CA GLU A 76 3.07 -3.45 -20.24
C GLU A 76 4.59 -3.25 -20.31
#